data_AF-A0A925D3Y3-F1
#
_entry.id   AF-A0A925D3Y3-F1
#
_cell.length_a   1.000
_cell.length_b   1.000
_cell.length_c   1.000
_cell.angle_alpha   90.00
_cell.angle_beta   90.00
_cell.angle_gamma   90.00
#
_symmetry.space_group_name_H-M   'P 1'
#
loop_
_entity.id
_entity.type
_entity.pdbx_description
1 polymer ?
#
loop_
_entity_poly.entity_id
_entity_poly.type
_entity_poly.pdbx_seq_one_letter_code
_entity_poly.pdbx_strand_id
1 'polypeptide(L)'
;MKRTLRLLVVHTGLLLGLALVASSAQAQEATITEEGAITGTMDIDFKTRTELDTNSTYVEGSPALGAKDTYSFKMVVGKTTEYSGKITRQGDLFTKVIKSQKQKAALGFDVNLAVYNPKNLDEKKNVGKWVGTLPINTTNGLYDIAGGAKGESPLRIAILAAGSQQAFVDNFGGKLVGKSKKEDGLASYTYKRLIGNKTVEIKVEKVDPMRFEDVELAKGPSPNYPHTTVNGRLDYDYETGNWMADSVKFKYNLNGKDVEDVMSGSVKWVEDENRKSNGKGQYEFNLRFNEGKNKPATTESAAFDKLSDEDAFFAVDDTIPCLTGKITYVDQFISGTDSPAKSKIVYSLNANKLTKT
;
A
#
# COMPACT_ATOMS: atom_id res chain seq x y z
N MET A 1 30.49 -77.00 -36.93
CA MET A 1 30.37 -77.02 -35.46
C MET A 1 28.90 -76.73 -35.14
N LYS A 2 28.21 -77.73 -34.55
CA LYS A 2 26.89 -77.77 -33.87
C LYS A 2 26.01 -76.50 -33.92
N ARG A 3 24.68 -76.50 -34.07
CA ARG A 3 23.58 -77.45 -34.39
C ARG A 3 22.30 -76.58 -34.30
N THR A 4 21.28 -76.87 -35.12
CA THR A 4 19.82 -76.63 -34.89
C THR A 4 19.30 -75.17 -34.78
N LEU A 5 18.40 -74.67 -35.63
CA LEU A 5 16.98 -75.03 -35.94
C LEU A 5 15.96 -74.22 -35.10
N ARG A 6 15.06 -73.53 -35.83
CA ARG A 6 13.61 -73.34 -35.62
C ARG A 6 13.04 -72.12 -34.85
N LEU A 7 12.09 -71.51 -35.58
CA LEU A 7 10.70 -71.16 -35.25
C LEU A 7 10.36 -69.76 -34.69
N LEU A 8 9.73 -68.99 -35.61
CA LEU A 8 8.53 -68.17 -35.49
C LEU A 8 7.73 -68.27 -34.18
N VAL A 9 7.40 -67.11 -33.58
CA VAL A 9 6.16 -66.89 -32.81
C VAL A 9 5.64 -65.48 -33.10
N VAL A 10 4.47 -65.41 -33.74
CA VAL A 10 3.52 -64.30 -33.68
C VAL A 10 2.73 -64.50 -32.37
N HIS A 11 2.45 -63.44 -31.59
CA HIS A 11 1.16 -63.23 -30.89
C HIS A 11 1.09 -61.84 -30.22
N THR A 12 0.03 -61.13 -30.61
CA THR A 12 -0.83 -60.15 -29.94
C THR A 12 -0.63 -59.90 -28.44
N GLY A 13 -0.66 -58.62 -28.03
CA GLY A 13 -0.79 -58.20 -26.64
C GLY A 13 -1.33 -56.77 -26.51
N LEU A 14 -2.65 -56.68 -26.32
CA LEU A 14 -3.42 -55.49 -25.93
C LEU A 14 -2.97 -55.00 -24.55
N LEU A 15 -2.65 -53.71 -24.39
CA LEU A 15 -2.50 -53.08 -23.08
C LEU A 15 -3.30 -51.77 -23.03
N LEU A 16 -4.45 -51.88 -22.35
CA LEU A 16 -5.20 -50.79 -21.74
C LEU A 16 -4.26 -50.02 -20.79
N GLY A 17 -3.99 -48.76 -21.11
CA GLY A 17 -3.40 -47.80 -20.17
C GLY A 17 -4.49 -46.88 -19.66
N LEU A 18 -4.94 -47.08 -18.43
CA LEU A 18 -5.80 -46.15 -17.70
C LEU A 18 -5.17 -44.75 -17.74
N ALA A 19 -5.89 -43.79 -18.32
CA ALA A 19 -5.66 -42.38 -18.08
C ALA A 19 -6.00 -42.09 -16.61
N LEU A 20 -4.98 -42.10 -15.75
CA LEU A 20 -5.03 -41.40 -14.48
C LEU A 20 -5.21 -39.92 -14.80
N VAL A 21 -6.45 -39.46 -14.75
CA VAL A 21 -6.76 -38.04 -14.64
C VAL A 21 -6.17 -37.63 -13.29
N ALA A 22 -4.93 -37.14 -13.32
CA ALA A 22 -4.36 -36.43 -12.20
C ALA A 22 -5.21 -35.18 -12.01
N SER A 23 -6.24 -35.30 -11.19
CA SER A 23 -6.85 -34.18 -10.52
C SER A 23 -5.74 -33.54 -9.69
N SER A 24 -5.04 -32.57 -10.31
CA SER A 24 -4.27 -31.59 -9.58
C SER A 24 -5.26 -30.87 -8.67
N ALA A 25 -5.44 -31.38 -7.47
CA ALA A 25 -5.96 -30.64 -6.35
C ALA A 25 -5.08 -29.40 -6.27
N GLN A 26 -5.56 -28.29 -6.84
CA GLN A 26 -4.94 -26.99 -6.65
C GLN A 26 -4.88 -26.80 -5.15
N ALA A 27 -3.67 -26.71 -4.59
CA ALA A 27 -3.50 -26.31 -3.22
C ALA A 27 -4.20 -24.97 -3.09
N GLN A 28 -5.37 -24.98 -2.45
CA GLN A 28 -6.08 -23.77 -2.11
C GLN A 28 -5.15 -23.01 -1.18
N GLU A 29 -4.63 -21.87 -1.64
CA GLU A 29 -3.68 -21.07 -0.87
C GLU A 29 -4.29 -20.79 0.50
N ALA A 30 -3.57 -21.15 1.56
CA ALA A 30 -4.08 -21.05 2.91
C ALA A 30 -4.34 -19.58 3.24
N THR A 31 -5.59 -19.26 3.57
CA THR A 31 -5.96 -17.94 4.07
C THR A 31 -5.38 -17.75 5.48
N ILE A 32 -4.82 -16.58 5.74
CA ILE A 32 -4.31 -16.14 7.02
C ILE A 32 -5.34 -15.24 7.72
N THR A 33 -5.59 -15.56 8.99
CA THR A 33 -6.22 -14.64 9.95
C THR A 33 -5.21 -14.43 11.05
N GLU A 34 -4.65 -13.23 11.13
CA GLU A 34 -3.48 -12.93 11.91
C GLU A 34 -3.54 -11.49 12.45
N GLU A 35 -3.49 -11.38 13.78
CA GLU A 35 -3.23 -10.11 14.44
C GLU A 35 -1.80 -9.64 14.21
N GLY A 36 -1.62 -8.33 14.06
CA GLY A 36 -0.31 -7.74 13.83
C GLY A 36 0.34 -8.20 12.52
N ALA A 37 -0.47 -8.50 11.50
CA ALA A 37 0.00 -8.80 10.16
C ALA A 37 0.86 -7.66 9.57
N ILE A 38 0.56 -6.40 9.93
CA ILE A 38 1.46 -5.26 9.72
C ILE A 38 1.64 -4.54 11.05
N THR A 39 2.89 -4.49 11.52
CA THR A 39 3.25 -3.79 12.76
C THR A 39 4.43 -2.87 12.53
N GLY A 40 4.58 -1.84 13.35
CA GLY A 40 5.74 -0.96 13.23
C GLY A 40 5.58 0.38 13.89
N THR A 41 6.59 1.21 13.73
CA THR A 41 6.60 2.59 14.21
C THR A 41 7.12 3.52 13.13
N MET A 42 6.68 4.78 13.19
CA MET A 42 7.23 5.87 12.40
C MET A 42 7.34 7.13 13.25
N ASP A 43 8.47 7.82 13.11
CA ASP A 43 8.68 9.17 13.64
C ASP A 43 8.76 10.12 12.45
N ILE A 44 7.98 11.20 12.50
CA ILE A 44 7.97 12.27 11.50
C ILE A 44 8.52 13.55 12.11
N ASP A 45 9.44 14.20 11.39
CA ASP A 45 9.95 15.54 11.69
C ASP A 45 9.56 16.49 10.54
N PHE A 46 8.65 17.44 10.80
CA PHE A 46 8.11 18.35 9.79
C PHE A 46 8.93 19.64 9.68
N LYS A 47 10.22 19.51 9.31
CA LYS A 47 11.12 20.67 9.20
C LYS A 47 10.63 21.72 8.22
N THR A 48 9.85 21.34 7.20
CA THR A 48 9.31 22.34 6.27
C THR A 48 8.30 23.31 6.92
N ARG A 49 7.79 22.98 8.11
CA ARG A 49 6.87 23.80 8.90
C ARG A 49 7.56 24.59 10.01
N THR A 50 8.73 24.12 10.46
CA THR A 50 9.42 24.67 11.64
C THR A 50 10.68 25.44 11.29
N GLU A 51 11.35 25.11 10.18
CA GLU A 51 12.54 25.78 9.67
C GLU A 51 12.14 26.71 8.51
N LEU A 52 11.55 27.86 8.84
CA LEU A 52 11.07 28.84 7.85
C LEU A 52 12.18 29.79 7.38
N ASP A 53 12.03 30.36 6.18
CA ASP A 53 12.94 31.39 5.68
C ASP A 53 12.83 32.69 6.48
N THR A 54 13.92 33.06 7.16
CA THR A 54 14.02 34.33 7.91
C THR A 54 14.65 35.46 7.10
N ASN A 55 15.26 35.14 5.95
CA ASN A 55 16.01 36.11 5.14
C ASN A 55 15.15 36.82 4.10
N SER A 56 13.82 36.60 4.11
CA SER A 56 12.85 37.21 3.17
C SER A 56 13.20 37.02 1.69
N THR A 57 14.00 35.99 1.37
CA THR A 57 14.48 35.71 0.02
C THR A 57 13.41 34.93 -0.76
N TYR A 58 12.69 34.07 -0.06
CA TYR A 58 11.66 33.21 -0.62
C TYR A 58 10.26 33.76 -0.35
N VAL A 59 9.24 33.12 -0.95
CA VAL A 59 7.84 33.47 -0.67
C VAL A 59 7.58 33.41 0.83
N GLU A 60 6.82 34.37 1.36
CA GLU A 60 6.53 34.45 2.79
C GLU A 60 5.89 33.15 3.31
N GLY A 61 6.30 32.73 4.50
CA GLY A 61 5.89 31.44 5.09
C GLY A 61 6.52 30.21 4.43
N SER A 62 7.45 30.37 3.48
CA SER A 62 8.15 29.23 2.88
C SER A 62 9.17 28.61 3.84
N PRO A 63 9.43 27.30 3.71
CA PRO A 63 10.58 26.68 4.36
C PRO A 63 11.90 27.31 3.90
N ALA A 64 12.91 27.22 4.77
CA ALA A 64 14.29 27.51 4.42
C ALA A 64 14.79 26.58 3.29
N LEU A 65 15.75 27.06 2.50
CA LEU A 65 16.35 26.26 1.43
C LEU A 65 16.95 24.97 2.01
N GLY A 66 16.55 23.83 1.44
CA GLY A 66 17.02 22.51 1.87
C GLY A 66 16.27 21.90 3.05
N ALA A 67 15.31 22.60 3.67
CA ALA A 67 14.45 22.00 4.69
C ALA A 67 13.58 20.89 4.07
N LYS A 68 13.51 19.74 4.75
CA LYS A 68 12.75 18.56 4.32
C LYS A 68 12.05 17.91 5.50
N ASP A 69 10.82 17.47 5.27
CA ASP A 69 10.16 16.59 6.22
C ASP A 69 10.82 15.22 6.15
N THR A 70 11.03 14.57 7.30
CA THR A 70 11.65 13.25 7.38
C THR A 70 10.73 12.27 8.07
N TYR A 71 10.49 11.14 7.44
CA TYR A 71 9.66 10.03 7.90
C TYR A 71 10.60 8.85 8.17
N SER A 72 10.98 8.64 9.43
CA SER A 72 11.83 7.52 9.84
C SER A 72 10.96 6.40 10.36
N PHE A 73 11.09 5.19 9.81
CA PHE A 73 10.18 4.11 10.17
C PHE A 73 10.85 2.75 10.23
N LYS A 74 10.16 1.84 10.92
CA LYS A 74 10.43 0.41 10.94
C LYS A 74 9.10 -0.31 10.93
N MET A 75 8.82 -1.07 9.88
CA MET A 75 7.59 -1.84 9.72
C MET A 75 7.89 -3.29 9.42
N VAL A 76 7.14 -4.20 10.01
CA VAL A 76 7.16 -5.64 9.75
C VAL A 76 5.85 -6.02 9.09
N VAL A 77 5.94 -6.70 7.94
CA VAL A 77 4.83 -7.14 7.11
C VAL A 77 4.82 -8.67 7.04
N GLY A 78 3.65 -9.26 7.29
CA GLY A 78 3.42 -10.71 7.31
C GLY A 78 4.40 -11.45 8.22
N LYS A 79 4.82 -10.82 9.32
CA LYS A 79 5.83 -11.29 10.32
C LYS A 79 7.21 -11.68 9.80
N THR A 80 7.47 -11.53 8.50
CA THR A 80 8.62 -12.15 7.84
C THR A 80 9.45 -11.17 7.04
N THR A 81 8.91 -9.98 6.75
CA THR A 81 9.59 -8.95 5.98
C THR A 81 9.63 -7.65 6.77
N GLU A 82 10.81 -7.08 6.97
CA GLU A 82 11.01 -5.78 7.62
C GLU A 82 11.39 -4.73 6.56
N TYR A 83 10.73 -3.58 6.62
CA TYR A 83 11.08 -2.36 5.91
C TYR A 83 11.52 -1.33 6.93
N SER A 84 12.77 -0.86 6.86
CA SER A 84 13.29 0.10 7.84
C SER A 84 14.22 1.14 7.23
N GLY A 85 13.95 2.41 7.48
CA GLY A 85 14.75 3.50 6.92
C GLY A 85 14.02 4.82 6.94
N LYS A 86 14.26 5.63 5.91
CA LYS A 86 13.76 7.00 5.83
C LYS A 86 13.14 7.31 4.47
N ILE A 87 12.05 8.05 4.52
CA ILE A 87 11.52 8.79 3.39
C ILE A 87 11.69 10.27 3.71
N THR A 88 12.10 11.07 2.73
CA THR A 88 12.16 12.53 2.85
C THR A 88 11.18 13.16 1.90
N ARG A 89 10.57 14.28 2.30
CA ARG A 89 9.70 15.09 1.45
C ARG A 89 10.21 16.52 1.43
N GLN A 90 10.39 17.05 0.23
CA GLN A 90 10.70 18.46 0.03
C GLN A 90 9.67 19.09 -0.89
N GLY A 91 9.32 20.34 -0.63
CA GLY A 91 8.41 21.12 -1.46
C GLY A 91 9.14 21.93 -2.53
N ASP A 92 8.36 22.53 -3.42
CA ASP A 92 8.89 23.59 -4.28
C ASP A 92 9.27 24.81 -3.44
N LEU A 93 10.36 25.46 -3.82
CA LEU A 93 10.76 26.75 -3.25
C LEU A 93 10.97 27.76 -4.36
N PHE A 94 10.34 28.92 -4.23
CA PHE A 94 10.43 30.01 -5.20
C PHE A 94 10.94 31.29 -4.54
N THR A 95 11.77 32.05 -5.26
CA THR A 95 12.18 33.39 -4.84
C THR A 95 10.97 34.33 -4.77
N LYS A 96 10.95 35.27 -3.80
CA LYS A 96 9.82 36.19 -3.60
C LYS A 96 9.47 37.02 -4.83
N VAL A 97 10.49 37.66 -5.44
CA VAL A 97 10.36 38.71 -6.46
C VAL A 97 10.07 38.14 -7.85
N ILE A 98 11.00 37.37 -8.41
CA ILE A 98 10.91 36.88 -9.80
C ILE A 98 10.27 35.49 -9.92
N LYS A 99 9.84 34.89 -8.80
CA LYS A 99 9.27 33.53 -8.74
C LYS A 99 10.13 32.45 -9.42
N SER A 100 11.46 32.62 -9.41
CA SER A 100 12.40 31.61 -9.88
C SER A 100 12.41 30.41 -8.93
N GLN A 101 12.27 29.19 -9.47
CA GLN A 101 12.30 27.96 -8.69
C GLN A 101 13.74 27.63 -8.26
N LYS A 102 13.95 27.48 -6.95
CA LYS A 102 15.25 27.15 -6.33
C LYS A 102 15.31 25.72 -5.81
N GLN A 103 14.16 25.13 -5.53
CA GLN A 103 14.03 23.73 -5.12
C GLN A 103 12.82 23.14 -5.83
N LYS A 104 12.95 21.90 -6.33
CA LYS A 104 11.85 21.13 -6.90
C LYS A 104 11.24 20.21 -5.84
N ALA A 105 9.92 20.05 -5.86
CA ALA A 105 9.24 19.10 -5.02
C ALA A 105 9.61 17.65 -5.39
N ALA A 106 9.92 16.85 -4.38
CA ALA A 106 10.30 15.45 -4.54
C ALA A 106 10.13 14.66 -3.23
N LEU A 107 10.00 13.34 -3.37
CA LEU A 107 10.25 12.38 -2.28
C LEU A 107 11.56 11.64 -2.51
N GLY A 108 12.35 11.44 -1.46
CA GLY A 108 13.56 10.61 -1.50
C GLY A 108 13.41 9.38 -0.62
N PHE A 109 13.81 8.21 -1.12
CA PHE A 109 13.69 6.92 -0.43
C PHE A 109 15.07 6.35 -0.13
N ASP A 110 15.30 5.93 1.12
CA ASP A 110 16.40 5.07 1.56
C ASP A 110 15.88 4.12 2.64
N VAL A 111 15.42 2.96 2.19
CA VAL A 111 14.74 1.96 3.03
C VAL A 111 15.48 0.64 2.88
N ASN A 112 15.90 0.06 4.00
CA ASN A 112 16.45 -1.29 4.05
C ASN A 112 15.34 -2.32 4.01
N LEU A 113 15.61 -3.42 3.33
CA LEU A 113 14.74 -4.58 3.24
C LEU A 113 15.42 -5.73 3.96
N ALA A 114 14.77 -6.27 4.97
CA ALA A 114 15.24 -7.44 5.68
C ALA A 114 14.17 -8.53 5.73
N VAL A 115 14.61 -9.78 5.80
CA VAL A 115 13.74 -10.94 5.99
C VAL A 115 14.10 -11.64 7.29
N TYR A 116 13.09 -12.11 8.01
CA TYR A 116 13.25 -12.93 9.20
C TYR A 116 13.39 -14.39 8.83
N ASN A 117 14.18 -15.14 9.61
CA ASN A 117 14.28 -16.58 9.44
C ASN A 117 12.97 -17.23 9.92
N PRO A 118 12.22 -17.94 9.04
CA PRO A 118 10.95 -18.54 9.43
C PRO A 118 11.10 -19.67 10.47
N LYS A 119 12.32 -20.21 10.64
CA LYS A 119 12.62 -21.21 11.68
C LYS A 119 13.01 -20.58 13.02
N ASN A 120 13.45 -19.32 13.02
CA ASN A 120 13.86 -18.58 14.20
C ASN A 120 13.62 -17.07 13.98
N LEU A 121 12.49 -16.55 14.47
CA LEU A 121 12.09 -15.17 14.22
C LEU A 121 12.97 -14.11 14.92
N ASP A 122 13.90 -14.52 15.79
CA ASP A 122 14.89 -13.63 16.38
C ASP A 122 16.07 -13.32 15.42
N GLU A 123 16.22 -14.14 14.38
CA GLU A 123 17.24 -13.95 13.35
C GLU A 123 16.66 -13.18 12.15
N LYS A 124 17.37 -12.14 11.72
CA LYS A 124 17.05 -11.39 10.51
C LYS A 124 18.26 -11.15 9.63
N LYS A 125 18.03 -11.04 8.32
CA LYS A 125 19.05 -10.72 7.33
C LYS A 125 18.60 -9.58 6.45
N ASN A 126 19.46 -8.56 6.30
CA ASN A 126 19.26 -7.53 5.28
C ASN A 126 19.51 -8.16 3.90
N VAL A 127 18.52 -8.06 3.03
CA VAL A 127 18.52 -8.64 1.69
C VAL A 127 18.49 -7.60 0.59
N GLY A 128 18.41 -6.30 0.91
CA GLY A 128 18.39 -5.28 -0.12
C GLY A 128 17.93 -3.92 0.36
N LYS A 129 17.60 -3.07 -0.62
CA LYS A 129 17.12 -1.72 -0.37
C LYS A 129 16.03 -1.30 -1.36
N TRP A 130 15.12 -0.47 -0.88
CA TRP A 130 14.26 0.38 -1.70
C TRP A 130 14.84 1.80 -1.68
N VAL A 131 15.23 2.30 -2.85
CA VAL A 131 15.93 3.59 -3.00
C VAL A 131 15.43 4.35 -4.22
N GLY A 132 15.64 5.67 -4.22
CA GLY A 132 15.45 6.53 -5.39
C GLY A 132 14.68 7.81 -5.07
N THR A 133 14.44 8.61 -6.10
CA THR A 133 13.70 9.87 -6.00
C THR A 133 12.40 9.78 -6.80
N LEU A 134 11.31 10.24 -6.20
CA LEU A 134 10.01 10.46 -6.84
C LEU A 134 9.80 11.97 -7.05
N PRO A 135 9.98 12.51 -8.26
CA PRO A 135 9.69 13.91 -8.54
C PRO A 135 8.18 14.18 -8.49
N ILE A 136 7.81 15.38 -8.02
CA ILE A 136 6.41 15.81 -7.91
C ILE A 136 6.21 17.06 -8.78
N ASN A 137 5.27 16.98 -9.72
CA ASN A 137 4.77 18.14 -10.43
C ASN A 137 3.60 18.73 -9.65
N THR A 138 3.89 19.75 -8.86
CA THR A 138 2.89 20.39 -7.98
C THR A 138 1.83 21.20 -8.75
N THR A 139 2.07 21.53 -10.02
CA THR A 139 1.09 22.27 -10.84
C THR A 139 -0.14 21.43 -11.13
N ASN A 140 0.04 20.14 -11.42
CA ASN A 140 -1.05 19.22 -11.73
C ASN A 140 -1.21 18.09 -10.69
N GLY A 141 -0.42 18.11 -9.61
CA GLY A 141 -0.47 17.08 -8.56
C GLY A 141 0.10 15.73 -8.98
N LEU A 142 0.84 15.66 -10.10
CA LEU A 142 1.38 14.41 -10.63
C LEU A 142 2.66 14.01 -9.91
N TYR A 143 2.67 12.79 -9.39
CA TYR A 143 3.85 12.07 -8.93
C TYR A 143 4.28 11.14 -10.08
N ASP A 144 5.41 11.46 -10.72
CA ASP A 144 5.95 10.66 -11.82
C ASP A 144 6.84 9.56 -11.24
N ILE A 145 6.28 8.36 -11.11
CA ILE A 145 6.90 7.23 -10.40
C ILE A 145 8.17 6.74 -11.10
N ALA A 146 8.16 6.78 -12.43
CA ALA A 146 9.36 6.51 -13.24
C ALA A 146 10.27 7.74 -13.40
N GLY A 147 9.82 8.93 -12.99
CA GLY A 147 10.45 10.21 -13.29
C GLY A 147 11.87 10.37 -12.74
N GLY A 148 12.21 9.66 -11.66
CA GLY A 148 13.56 9.63 -11.09
C GLY A 148 14.63 9.17 -12.07
N ALA A 149 14.28 8.36 -13.06
CA ALA A 149 15.19 7.84 -14.09
C ALA A 149 15.81 8.94 -14.97
N LYS A 150 15.13 10.09 -15.13
CA LYS A 150 15.58 11.20 -15.99
C LYS A 150 16.41 12.26 -15.27
N GLY A 151 16.50 12.21 -13.94
CA GLY A 151 17.02 13.34 -13.15
C GLY A 151 18.03 12.99 -12.06
N GLU A 152 17.74 11.99 -11.21
CA GLU A 152 18.50 11.79 -9.96
C GLU A 152 18.82 10.31 -9.68
N SER A 153 17.80 9.49 -9.48
CA SER A 153 17.92 8.06 -9.19
C SER A 153 16.55 7.41 -9.36
N PRO A 154 16.39 6.40 -10.25
CA PRO A 154 15.11 5.73 -10.42
C PRO A 154 14.67 5.07 -9.12
N LEU A 155 13.39 5.23 -8.79
CA LEU A 155 12.77 4.54 -7.67
C LEU A 155 12.76 3.04 -7.98
N ARG A 156 13.39 2.24 -7.11
CA ARG A 156 13.58 0.81 -7.34
C ARG A 156 13.77 0.02 -6.05
N ILE A 157 13.48 -1.27 -6.13
CA ILE A 157 13.94 -2.27 -5.17
C ILE A 157 15.16 -2.97 -5.76
N ALA A 158 16.26 -3.02 -4.99
CA ALA A 158 17.48 -3.74 -5.33
C ALA A 158 17.73 -4.81 -4.26
N ILE A 159 17.66 -6.07 -4.66
CA ILE A 159 17.85 -7.24 -3.80
C ILE A 159 19.21 -7.87 -4.08
N LEU A 160 19.92 -8.16 -2.99
CA LEU A 160 21.19 -8.87 -2.98
C LEU A 160 20.94 -10.37 -3.00
N ALA A 161 21.90 -11.13 -3.54
CA ALA A 161 21.83 -12.58 -3.48
C ALA A 161 21.90 -13.06 -2.01
N ALA A 162 20.96 -13.93 -1.63
CA ALA A 162 20.90 -14.50 -0.29
C ALA A 162 20.31 -15.92 -0.32
N GLY A 163 21.08 -16.92 0.10
CA GLY A 163 20.65 -18.31 0.02
C GLY A 163 20.48 -18.75 -1.43
N SER A 164 19.30 -19.30 -1.77
CA SER A 164 18.92 -19.68 -3.14
C SER A 164 18.36 -18.52 -3.97
N GLN A 165 18.11 -17.36 -3.36
CA GLN A 165 17.54 -16.21 -4.05
C GLN A 165 18.62 -15.46 -4.83
N GLN A 166 18.38 -15.28 -6.13
CA GLN A 166 19.26 -14.51 -7.02
C GLN A 166 19.08 -13.01 -6.76
N ALA A 167 20.17 -12.24 -6.95
CA ALA A 167 20.11 -10.80 -6.93
C ALA A 167 19.26 -10.28 -8.09
N PHE A 168 18.49 -9.22 -7.85
CA PHE A 168 17.72 -8.56 -8.91
C PHE A 168 17.51 -7.08 -8.58
N VAL A 169 17.12 -6.33 -9.61
CA VAL A 169 16.63 -4.96 -9.47
C VAL A 169 15.29 -4.89 -10.19
N ASP A 170 14.29 -4.33 -9.52
CA ASP A 170 12.99 -4.06 -10.12
C ASP A 170 12.58 -2.61 -9.86
N ASN A 171 12.02 -1.96 -10.87
CA ASN A 171 11.72 -0.53 -10.84
C ASN A 171 10.24 -0.30 -10.54
N PHE A 172 9.95 0.87 -9.98
CA PHE A 172 8.60 1.38 -9.92
C PHE A 172 8.28 2.17 -11.19
N GLY A 173 7.00 2.28 -11.53
CA GLY A 173 6.54 2.93 -12.76
C GLY A 173 5.12 3.47 -12.65
N GLY A 174 4.61 4.00 -13.76
CA GLY A 174 3.29 4.61 -13.82
C GLY A 174 3.18 6.00 -13.21
N LYS A 175 1.95 6.40 -12.89
CA LYS A 175 1.61 7.75 -12.43
C LYS A 175 0.64 7.71 -11.26
N LEU A 176 0.91 8.56 -10.27
CA LEU A 176 -0.03 8.84 -9.20
C LEU A 176 -0.44 10.31 -9.31
N VAL A 177 -1.74 10.58 -9.34
CA VAL A 177 -2.27 11.95 -9.41
C VAL A 177 -2.95 12.26 -8.09
N GLY A 178 -2.43 13.25 -7.36
CA GLY A 178 -3.06 13.78 -6.15
C GLY A 178 -3.44 15.25 -6.30
N LYS A 179 -3.57 15.97 -5.19
CA LYS A 179 -3.92 17.39 -5.16
C LYS A 179 -3.05 18.25 -6.08
N SER A 180 -3.71 19.02 -6.94
CA SER A 180 -3.09 20.09 -7.71
C SER A 180 -3.08 21.41 -6.91
N LYS A 181 -2.15 22.33 -7.22
CA LYS A 181 -2.13 23.68 -6.62
C LYS A 181 -3.41 24.50 -6.88
N LYS A 182 -4.16 24.16 -7.94
CA LYS A 182 -5.47 24.73 -8.19
C LYS A 182 -6.49 23.81 -7.54
N GLU A 183 -7.26 24.32 -6.60
CA GLU A 183 -8.31 23.56 -5.91
C GLU A 183 -9.52 23.25 -6.82
N ASP A 184 -9.41 23.57 -8.11
CA ASP A 184 -10.40 23.44 -9.19
C ASP A 184 -10.82 21.99 -9.52
N GLY A 185 -10.58 21.02 -8.62
CA GLY A 185 -10.80 19.58 -8.85
C GLY A 185 -11.44 18.82 -7.68
N LEU A 186 -11.89 19.51 -6.62
CA LEU A 186 -12.70 18.89 -5.57
C LEU A 186 -14.06 18.51 -6.18
N ALA A 187 -14.22 17.24 -6.55
CA ALA A 187 -15.43 16.73 -7.16
C ALA A 187 -16.25 16.00 -6.10
N SER A 188 -17.56 16.23 -6.05
CA SER A 188 -18.43 15.37 -5.24
C SER A 188 -18.39 13.94 -5.80
N TYR A 189 -18.26 12.93 -4.95
CA TYR A 189 -18.31 11.53 -5.36
C TYR A 189 -19.21 10.71 -4.45
N THR A 190 -19.92 9.75 -5.03
CA THR A 190 -20.78 8.83 -4.30
C THR A 190 -20.08 7.48 -4.22
N TYR A 191 -19.66 7.12 -3.02
CA TYR A 191 -19.14 5.79 -2.70
C TYR A 191 -20.30 4.85 -2.45
N LYS A 192 -20.23 3.65 -3.03
CA LYS A 192 -21.18 2.58 -2.77
C LYS A 192 -20.46 1.44 -2.07
N ARG A 193 -21.04 0.92 -1.00
CA ARG A 193 -20.53 -0.24 -0.27
C ARG A 193 -21.62 -1.26 -0.08
N LEU A 194 -21.26 -2.53 -0.16
CA LEU A 194 -22.14 -3.62 0.22
C LEU A 194 -21.92 -3.95 1.70
N ILE A 195 -22.99 -3.90 2.49
CA ILE A 195 -22.98 -4.28 3.91
C ILE A 195 -24.10 -5.29 4.09
N GLY A 196 -23.72 -6.54 4.39
CA GLY A 196 -24.63 -7.68 4.27
C GLY A 196 -25.25 -7.72 2.86
N ASN A 197 -26.55 -7.42 2.78
CA ASN A 197 -27.31 -7.42 1.53
C ASN A 197 -27.69 -6.03 1.01
N LYS A 198 -27.40 -4.95 1.74
CA LYS A 198 -27.77 -3.58 1.37
C LYS A 198 -26.59 -2.88 0.71
N THR A 199 -26.86 -2.18 -0.39
CA THR A 199 -25.94 -1.18 -0.92
C THR A 199 -26.17 0.11 -0.15
N VAL A 200 -25.15 0.56 0.56
CA VAL A 200 -25.14 1.84 1.25
C VAL A 200 -24.33 2.84 0.44
N GLU A 201 -24.85 4.05 0.31
CA GLU A 201 -24.23 5.12 -0.46
C GLU A 201 -23.81 6.25 0.48
N ILE A 202 -22.56 6.69 0.37
CA ILE A 202 -22.08 7.91 1.02
C ILE A 202 -21.67 8.88 -0.08
N LYS A 203 -22.31 10.05 -0.09
CA LYS A 203 -21.89 11.16 -0.94
C LYS A 203 -20.93 12.05 -0.16
N VAL A 204 -19.75 12.27 -0.71
CA VAL A 204 -18.75 13.19 -0.16
C VAL A 204 -18.60 14.36 -1.12
N GLU A 205 -18.59 15.59 -0.62
CA GLU A 205 -18.64 16.80 -1.46
C GLU A 205 -17.26 17.37 -1.79
N LYS A 206 -16.27 17.17 -0.92
CA LYS A 206 -14.90 17.71 -1.07
C LYS A 206 -13.85 16.62 -0.90
N VAL A 207 -13.70 15.79 -1.93
CA VAL A 207 -12.66 14.75 -1.93
C VAL A 207 -11.39 15.20 -2.66
N ASP A 208 -10.25 14.86 -2.09
CA ASP A 208 -8.94 14.86 -2.74
C ASP A 208 -8.70 13.48 -3.37
N PRO A 209 -8.82 13.32 -4.70
CA PRO A 209 -8.62 12.03 -5.32
C PRO A 209 -7.13 11.73 -5.40
N MET A 210 -6.70 10.61 -4.79
CA MET A 210 -5.43 9.98 -5.09
C MET A 210 -5.67 8.89 -6.14
N ARG A 211 -5.42 9.22 -7.40
CA ARG A 211 -5.64 8.33 -8.55
C ARG A 211 -4.39 7.57 -8.91
N PHE A 212 -4.53 6.26 -8.99
CA PHE A 212 -3.50 5.34 -9.48
C PHE A 212 -3.74 5.11 -10.98
N GLU A 213 -2.79 5.50 -11.81
CA GLU A 213 -2.82 5.32 -13.27
C GLU A 213 -1.64 4.46 -13.69
N ASP A 214 -1.93 3.17 -13.88
CA ASP A 214 -0.95 2.13 -14.23
C ASP A 214 0.29 2.18 -13.33
N VAL A 215 0.07 2.39 -12.02
CA VAL A 215 1.15 2.43 -11.03
C VAL A 215 1.79 1.05 -10.95
N GLU A 216 3.07 0.95 -11.28
CA GLU A 216 3.82 -0.29 -11.20
C GLU A 216 4.58 -0.32 -9.87
N LEU A 217 4.22 -1.27 -9.02
CA LEU A 217 4.92 -1.59 -7.78
C LEU A 217 6.00 -2.64 -8.08
N ALA A 218 7.22 -2.33 -7.70
CA ALA A 218 8.35 -3.24 -7.84
C ALA A 218 8.16 -4.52 -7.01
N LYS A 219 8.75 -5.63 -7.47
CA LYS A 219 8.85 -6.90 -6.73
C LYS A 219 9.44 -6.67 -5.34
N GLY A 220 8.82 -7.27 -4.33
CA GLY A 220 9.30 -7.23 -2.97
C GLY A 220 10.51 -8.16 -2.73
N PRO A 221 11.05 -8.18 -1.50
CA PRO A 221 12.29 -8.90 -1.18
C PRO A 221 12.15 -10.43 -1.14
N SER A 222 10.95 -10.97 -1.32
CA SER A 222 10.65 -12.41 -1.37
C SER A 222 9.90 -12.72 -2.68
N PRO A 223 10.06 -13.90 -3.29
CA PRO A 223 9.32 -14.29 -4.51
C PRO A 223 7.80 -14.12 -4.43
N ASN A 224 7.29 -14.23 -3.20
CA ASN A 224 5.93 -14.02 -2.76
C ASN A 224 5.35 -12.62 -3.01
N TYR A 225 6.20 -11.62 -3.28
CA TYR A 225 5.78 -10.26 -3.58
C TYR A 225 6.02 -9.95 -5.07
N PRO A 226 5.07 -10.31 -5.95
CA PRO A 226 5.23 -10.13 -7.38
C PRO A 226 5.18 -8.64 -7.78
N HIS A 227 5.71 -8.36 -8.96
CA HIS A 227 5.49 -7.08 -9.62
C HIS A 227 3.98 -6.88 -9.81
N THR A 228 3.48 -5.72 -9.43
CA THR A 228 2.03 -5.47 -9.37
C THR A 228 1.67 -4.14 -10.01
N THR A 229 0.71 -4.15 -10.94
CA THR A 229 0.12 -2.93 -11.49
C THR A 229 -1.12 -2.55 -10.69
N VAL A 230 -1.22 -1.27 -10.31
CA VAL A 230 -2.28 -0.72 -9.48
C VAL A 230 -3.04 0.37 -10.24
N ASN A 231 -4.36 0.25 -10.25
CA ASN A 231 -5.27 1.21 -10.86
C ASN A 231 -6.46 1.48 -9.96
N GLY A 232 -6.98 2.71 -9.94
CA GLY A 232 -8.16 3.06 -9.16
C GLY A 232 -7.99 4.37 -8.41
N ARG A 233 -8.71 4.53 -7.30
CA ARG A 233 -8.68 5.75 -6.50
C ARG A 233 -8.75 5.48 -4.99
N LEU A 234 -8.05 6.30 -4.24
CA LEU A 234 -8.15 6.42 -2.80
C LEU A 234 -8.37 7.91 -2.48
N ASP A 235 -9.48 8.22 -1.87
CA ASP A 235 -9.91 9.61 -1.77
C ASP A 235 -9.90 10.08 -0.32
N TYR A 236 -9.35 11.27 -0.09
CA TYR A 236 -9.39 11.91 1.21
C TYR A 236 -10.58 12.86 1.30
N ASP A 237 -11.43 12.65 2.31
CA ASP A 237 -12.51 13.57 2.65
C ASP A 237 -11.99 14.62 3.64
N TYR A 238 -11.95 15.88 3.22
CA TYR A 238 -11.51 16.99 4.08
C TYR A 238 -12.50 17.32 5.21
N GLU A 239 -13.76 16.92 5.11
CA GLU A 239 -14.77 17.25 6.12
C GLU A 239 -14.66 16.32 7.33
N THR A 240 -14.46 15.03 7.08
CA THR A 240 -14.38 14.02 8.14
C THR A 240 -12.94 13.58 8.46
N GLY A 241 -11.99 13.88 7.57
CA GLY A 241 -10.63 13.36 7.66
C GLY A 241 -10.50 11.89 7.27
N ASN A 242 -11.55 11.28 6.71
CA ASN A 242 -11.58 9.86 6.35
C ASN A 242 -10.97 9.63 4.97
N TRP A 243 -10.49 8.39 4.75
CA TRP A 243 -10.11 7.91 3.43
C TRP A 243 -11.09 6.88 2.92
N MET A 244 -11.40 6.94 1.63
CA MET A 244 -12.38 6.09 0.96
C MET A 244 -11.72 5.41 -0.24
N ALA A 245 -11.66 4.08 -0.20
CA ALA A 245 -11.17 3.28 -1.32
C ALA A 245 -12.34 2.77 -2.15
N ASP A 246 -12.33 3.07 -3.44
CA ASP A 246 -13.29 2.52 -4.38
C ASP A 246 -12.57 1.72 -5.46
N SER A 247 -12.71 0.40 -5.34
CA SER A 247 -12.34 -0.56 -6.38
C SER A 247 -10.90 -0.40 -6.90
N VAL A 248 -9.94 -0.24 -5.99
CA VAL A 248 -8.52 -0.23 -6.32
C VAL A 248 -8.10 -1.62 -6.76
N LYS A 249 -7.66 -1.76 -8.01
CA LYS A 249 -7.33 -3.04 -8.64
C LYS A 249 -5.84 -3.26 -8.59
N PHE A 250 -5.45 -4.45 -8.14
CA PHE A 250 -4.10 -4.96 -8.12
C PHE A 250 -4.01 -6.10 -9.12
N LYS A 251 -3.19 -5.94 -10.15
CA LYS A 251 -2.94 -6.96 -11.18
C LYS A 251 -1.51 -7.45 -11.08
N TYR A 252 -1.33 -8.75 -10.97
CA TYR A 252 0.00 -9.36 -10.85
C TYR A 252 0.00 -10.78 -11.39
N ASN A 253 1.18 -11.28 -11.73
CA ASN A 253 1.36 -12.67 -12.10
C ASN A 253 1.90 -13.45 -10.89
N LEU A 254 1.17 -14.47 -10.47
CA LEU A 254 1.56 -15.36 -9.39
C LEU A 254 1.68 -16.78 -9.94
N ASN A 255 2.89 -17.33 -9.88
CA ASN A 255 3.18 -18.70 -10.35
C ASN A 255 2.72 -18.96 -11.80
N GLY A 256 2.86 -17.97 -12.69
CA GLY A 256 2.46 -18.07 -14.09
C GLY A 256 0.97 -17.83 -14.35
N LYS A 257 0.17 -17.55 -13.31
CA LYS A 257 -1.25 -17.22 -13.42
C LYS A 257 -1.45 -15.72 -13.17
N ASP A 258 -2.21 -15.08 -14.05
CA ASP A 258 -2.64 -13.71 -13.84
C ASP A 258 -3.73 -13.66 -12.77
N VAL A 259 -3.52 -12.79 -11.79
CA VAL A 259 -4.41 -12.56 -10.65
C VAL A 259 -4.82 -11.09 -10.64
N GLU A 260 -6.11 -10.85 -10.33
CA GLU A 260 -6.63 -9.52 -10.06
C GLU A 260 -7.34 -9.52 -8.71
N ASP A 261 -6.84 -8.71 -7.79
CA ASP A 261 -7.49 -8.38 -6.52
C ASP A 261 -8.11 -7.00 -6.59
N VAL A 262 -9.28 -6.83 -5.97
CA VAL A 262 -9.97 -5.54 -5.89
C VAL A 262 -10.12 -5.15 -4.44
N MET A 263 -9.56 -4.01 -4.06
CA MET A 263 -9.68 -3.44 -2.71
C MET A 263 -10.72 -2.32 -2.69
N SER A 264 -11.53 -2.34 -1.66
CA SER A 264 -12.52 -1.31 -1.33
C SER A 264 -12.52 -1.07 0.18
N GLY A 265 -13.30 -0.09 0.63
CA GLY A 265 -13.55 0.15 2.05
C GLY A 265 -13.05 1.51 2.49
N SER A 266 -12.65 1.60 3.76
CA SER A 266 -12.50 2.89 4.42
C SER A 266 -11.37 2.90 5.45
N VAL A 267 -10.81 4.08 5.66
CA VAL A 267 -9.91 4.37 6.77
C VAL A 267 -10.47 5.58 7.52
N LYS A 268 -10.99 5.36 8.73
CA LYS A 268 -11.69 6.38 9.51
C LYS A 268 -10.72 7.13 10.41
N TRP A 269 -10.73 8.46 10.40
CA TRP A 269 -10.05 9.25 11.42
C TRP A 269 -10.90 9.30 12.70
N VAL A 270 -10.26 9.04 13.84
CA VAL A 270 -10.85 9.16 15.17
C VAL A 270 -9.93 10.05 16.00
N GLU A 271 -10.41 11.25 16.27
CA GLU A 271 -9.71 12.24 17.09
C GLU A 271 -9.94 11.98 18.59
N ASP A 272 -8.88 12.06 19.40
CA ASP A 272 -9.01 12.05 20.86
C ASP A 272 -9.66 13.36 21.31
N GLU A 273 -10.62 13.30 22.24
CA GLU A 273 -11.32 14.50 22.76
C GLU A 273 -10.34 15.58 23.28
N ASN A 274 -9.17 15.15 23.75
CA ASN A 274 -8.13 16.02 24.28
C ASN A 274 -6.94 16.18 23.31
N ARG A 275 -7.13 15.94 22.00
CA ARG A 275 -6.03 15.99 21.02
C ARG A 275 -5.22 17.28 21.07
N LYS A 276 -5.87 18.43 21.27
CA LYS A 276 -5.18 19.73 21.38
C LYS A 276 -4.11 19.75 22.48
N SER A 277 -4.29 18.97 23.56
CA SER A 277 -3.33 18.90 24.66
C SER A 277 -2.42 17.68 24.60
N ASN A 278 -2.91 16.53 24.13
CA ASN A 278 -2.16 15.27 24.16
C ASN A 278 -1.62 14.80 22.80
N GLY A 279 -2.03 15.45 21.70
CA GLY A 279 -1.64 15.13 20.32
C GLY A 279 -2.24 13.84 19.77
N LYS A 280 -3.16 13.17 20.48
CA LYS A 280 -3.59 11.82 20.15
C LYS A 280 -4.70 11.79 19.10
N GLY A 281 -4.61 10.82 18.22
CA GLY A 281 -5.64 10.45 17.26
C GLY A 281 -5.29 9.12 16.62
N GLN A 282 -6.19 8.54 15.86
CA GLN A 282 -5.93 7.29 15.17
C GLN A 282 -6.71 7.17 13.88
N TYR A 283 -6.13 6.46 12.93
CA TYR A 283 -6.85 5.92 11.80
C TYR A 283 -7.29 4.48 12.10
N GLU A 284 -8.56 4.19 11.89
CA GLU A 284 -9.15 2.86 11.99
C GLU A 284 -9.35 2.27 10.60
N PHE A 285 -8.68 1.15 10.32
CA PHE A 285 -8.64 0.52 9.01
C PHE A 285 -9.76 -0.50 8.86
N ASN A 286 -10.42 -0.46 7.71
CA ASN A 286 -11.40 -1.44 7.27
C ASN A 286 -11.37 -1.52 5.74
N LEU A 287 -10.29 -2.10 5.23
CA LEU A 287 -10.09 -2.34 3.81
C LEU A 287 -10.44 -3.79 3.49
N ARG A 288 -11.30 -4.00 2.50
CA ARG A 288 -11.80 -5.33 2.12
C ARG A 288 -11.30 -5.68 0.73
N PHE A 289 -11.08 -6.97 0.51
CA PHE A 289 -10.54 -7.50 -0.72
C PHE A 289 -11.53 -8.45 -1.37
N ASN A 290 -11.74 -8.24 -2.67
CA ASN A 290 -12.59 -9.07 -3.52
C ASN A 290 -14.03 -9.21 -2.99
N GLU A 291 -14.62 -8.13 -2.44
CA GLU A 291 -15.98 -8.15 -1.86
C GLU A 291 -17.02 -8.78 -2.80
N GLY A 292 -17.00 -8.41 -4.09
CA GLY A 292 -17.92 -8.95 -5.08
C GLY A 292 -17.79 -10.47 -5.30
N LYS A 293 -16.60 -11.05 -5.12
CA LYS A 293 -16.35 -12.49 -5.23
C LYS A 293 -16.67 -13.24 -3.95
N ASN A 294 -16.59 -12.55 -2.81
CA ASN A 294 -16.77 -13.12 -1.46
C ASN A 294 -18.12 -12.73 -0.83
N LYS A 295 -19.08 -12.27 -1.64
CA LYS A 295 -20.40 -11.85 -1.16
C LYS A 295 -21.06 -12.98 -0.36
N PRO A 296 -21.45 -12.75 0.91
CA PRO A 296 -22.17 -13.75 1.69
C PRO A 296 -23.45 -14.17 0.96
N ALA A 297 -23.84 -15.45 1.11
CA ALA A 297 -25.15 -15.89 0.65
C ALA A 297 -26.24 -15.06 1.33
N THR A 298 -27.21 -14.56 0.55
CA THR A 298 -28.31 -13.72 1.02
C THR A 298 -29.07 -14.40 2.15
N THR A 299 -28.94 -13.91 3.38
CA THR A 299 -29.83 -14.26 4.51
C THR A 299 -30.74 -13.09 4.84
N GLU A 300 -32.03 -13.37 5.08
CA GLU A 300 -33.07 -12.35 5.30
C GLU A 300 -32.85 -11.51 6.57
N SER A 301 -32.08 -12.02 7.54
CA SER A 301 -31.81 -11.34 8.82
C SER A 301 -31.00 -10.06 8.69
N ALA A 302 -30.13 -9.94 7.68
CA ALA A 302 -29.28 -8.76 7.47
C ALA A 302 -30.08 -7.51 7.03
N ALA A 303 -31.35 -7.66 6.65
CA ALA A 303 -32.22 -6.55 6.26
C ALA A 303 -32.78 -5.75 7.46
N PHE A 304 -32.58 -6.24 8.69
CA PHE A 304 -33.17 -5.67 9.90
C PHE A 304 -32.17 -4.99 10.84
N ASP A 305 -30.87 -4.99 10.52
CA ASP A 305 -29.85 -4.33 11.31
C ASP A 305 -29.98 -2.81 11.19
N LYS A 306 -30.43 -2.16 12.27
CA LYS A 306 -30.61 -0.71 12.39
C LYS A 306 -29.29 -0.01 12.70
N LEU A 307 -28.32 -0.09 11.81
CA LEU A 307 -27.19 0.83 11.84
C LEU A 307 -27.53 2.07 11.00
N SER A 308 -27.03 3.24 11.42
CA SER A 308 -27.02 4.40 10.52
C SER A 308 -26.19 4.05 9.28
N ASP A 309 -26.53 4.60 8.12
CA ASP A 309 -25.82 4.27 6.87
C ASP A 309 -24.30 4.59 6.98
N GLU A 310 -23.92 5.60 7.75
CA GLU A 310 -22.51 5.92 8.02
C GLU A 310 -21.83 4.91 8.95
N ASP A 311 -22.44 4.58 10.10
CA ASP A 311 -21.87 3.58 11.03
C ASP A 311 -21.75 2.20 10.38
N ALA A 312 -22.74 1.83 9.57
CA ALA A 312 -22.73 0.62 8.77
C ALA A 312 -21.58 0.64 7.75
N PHE A 313 -21.33 1.79 7.12
CA PHE A 313 -20.25 1.94 6.15
C PHE A 313 -18.89 1.70 6.77
N PHE A 314 -18.63 2.16 8.00
CA PHE A 314 -17.32 1.97 8.64
C PHE A 314 -17.21 0.65 9.43
N ALA A 315 -18.30 -0.09 9.60
CA ALA A 315 -18.33 -1.34 10.37
C ALA A 315 -17.40 -2.43 9.77
N VAL A 316 -16.59 -3.03 10.63
CA VAL A 316 -15.72 -4.15 10.29
C VAL A 316 -16.59 -5.37 9.93
N ASP A 317 -16.28 -6.01 8.81
CA ASP A 317 -16.86 -7.29 8.40
C ASP A 317 -15.72 -8.27 8.18
N ASP A 318 -15.55 -9.20 9.11
CA ASP A 318 -14.54 -10.24 9.11
C ASP A 318 -15.00 -11.50 8.35
N THR A 319 -16.23 -11.50 7.82
CA THR A 319 -16.71 -12.58 6.98
C THR A 319 -16.04 -12.57 5.61
N ILE A 320 -15.61 -11.39 5.15
CA ILE A 320 -14.90 -11.13 3.89
C ILE A 320 -13.40 -10.93 4.16
N PRO A 321 -12.49 -11.33 3.25
CA PRO A 321 -11.07 -11.01 3.35
C PRO A 321 -10.82 -9.51 3.56
N CYS A 322 -10.13 -9.13 4.64
CA CYS A 322 -9.96 -7.73 5.00
C CYS A 322 -8.65 -7.45 5.78
N LEU A 323 -8.19 -6.21 5.67
CA LEU A 323 -7.15 -5.61 6.49
C LEU A 323 -7.81 -4.62 7.45
N THR A 324 -7.69 -4.89 8.74
CA THR A 324 -8.29 -4.08 9.81
C THR A 324 -7.25 -3.61 10.81
N GLY A 325 -7.66 -2.88 11.85
CA GLY A 325 -6.77 -2.46 12.94
C GLY A 325 -6.58 -0.95 12.98
N LYS A 326 -5.50 -0.50 13.62
CA LYS A 326 -5.30 0.90 13.95
C LYS A 326 -3.91 1.39 13.59
N ILE A 327 -3.84 2.64 13.15
CA ILE A 327 -2.60 3.42 13.12
C ILE A 327 -2.78 4.59 14.08
N THR A 328 -2.06 4.59 15.18
CA THR A 328 -2.20 5.61 16.23
C THR A 328 -1.14 6.70 16.06
N TYR A 329 -1.52 7.93 16.38
CA TYR A 329 -0.71 9.14 16.26
C TYR A 329 -0.55 9.80 17.62
N VAL A 330 0.62 10.36 17.85
CA VAL A 330 0.90 11.33 18.92
C VAL A 330 1.65 12.50 18.30
N ASP A 331 0.90 13.58 18.07
CA ASP A 331 1.39 14.81 17.46
C ASP A 331 2.00 15.74 18.51
N GLN A 332 3.11 16.38 18.14
CA GLN A 332 3.64 17.54 18.85
C GLN A 332 3.36 18.78 17.99
N PHE A 333 2.44 19.64 18.43
CA PHE A 333 2.06 20.84 17.71
C PHE A 333 3.11 21.96 17.81
N ILE A 334 3.20 22.77 16.76
CA ILE A 334 3.91 24.04 16.79
C ILE A 334 3.14 24.98 17.73
N SER A 335 3.85 25.59 18.67
CA SER A 335 3.24 26.47 19.69
C SER A 335 2.35 27.53 19.04
N GLY A 336 1.11 27.64 19.52
CA GLY A 336 0.12 28.59 19.02
C GLY A 336 -0.54 28.22 17.70
N THR A 337 -0.38 26.99 17.21
CA THR A 337 -1.00 26.50 15.97
C THR A 337 -1.55 25.08 16.14
N ASP A 338 -2.45 24.67 15.23
CA ASP A 338 -2.91 23.27 15.12
C ASP A 338 -2.05 22.43 14.15
N SER A 339 -0.87 22.93 13.76
CA SER A 339 0.05 22.24 12.84
C SER A 339 1.08 21.39 13.60
N PRO A 340 1.21 20.09 13.29
CA PRO A 340 2.22 19.27 13.94
C PRO A 340 3.63 19.64 13.45
N ALA A 341 4.54 19.83 14.41
CA ALA A 341 5.99 19.91 14.23
C ALA A 341 6.62 18.52 14.12
N LYS A 342 6.10 17.56 14.90
CA LYS A 342 6.53 16.15 14.90
C LYS A 342 5.34 15.24 15.12
N SER A 343 5.45 13.99 14.68
CA SER A 343 4.47 12.95 14.99
C SER A 343 5.17 11.64 15.33
N LYS A 344 4.67 10.94 16.33
CA LYS A 344 4.99 9.53 16.58
C LYS A 344 3.81 8.66 16.18
N ILE A 345 4.09 7.59 15.45
CA ILE A 345 3.07 6.76 14.83
C ILE A 345 3.35 5.30 15.18
N VAL A 346 2.30 4.55 15.51
CA VAL A 346 2.35 3.10 15.71
C VAL A 346 1.37 2.42 14.77
N TYR A 347 1.85 1.42 14.04
CA TYR A 347 1.07 0.59 13.13
C TYR A 347 0.71 -0.71 13.82
N SER A 348 -0.58 -1.04 13.83
CA SER A 348 -1.13 -2.29 14.38
C SER A 348 -2.30 -2.75 13.51
N LEU A 349 -1.99 -3.37 12.37
CA LEU A 349 -2.99 -3.86 11.42
C LEU A 349 -3.04 -5.39 11.40
N ASN A 350 -4.25 -5.91 11.24
CA ASN A 350 -4.59 -7.32 11.27
C ASN A 350 -5.03 -7.76 9.88
N ALA A 351 -4.67 -8.99 9.51
CA ALA A 351 -5.18 -9.65 8.31
C ALA A 351 -6.32 -10.60 8.74
N ASN A 352 -7.44 -10.61 8.02
CA ASN A 352 -8.51 -11.57 8.20
C ASN A 352 -8.79 -12.24 6.85
N LYS A 353 -8.67 -13.57 6.79
CA LYS A 353 -8.89 -14.39 5.59
C LYS A 353 -8.13 -13.92 4.34
N LEU A 354 -7.03 -13.19 4.48
CA LEU A 354 -6.20 -12.77 3.34
C LEU A 354 -5.27 -13.92 2.95
N THR A 355 -4.84 -14.01 1.70
CA THR A 355 -3.79 -14.97 1.33
C THR A 355 -2.43 -14.33 1.48
N LYS A 356 -1.50 -15.07 2.10
CA LYS A 356 -0.08 -14.73 2.07
C LYS A 356 0.54 -15.52 0.94
N THR A 357 0.56 -14.90 -0.24
CA THR A 357 1.21 -15.47 -1.42
C THR A 357 2.72 -15.40 -1.29
#